data_AF-A0A3N5J362-F1
#
_entry.id   AF-A0A3N5J362-F1
#
_cell.length_a   1.000
_cell.length_b   1.000
_cell.length_c   1.000
_cell.angle_alpha   90.00
_cell.angle_beta   90.00
_cell.angle_gamma   90.00
#
_symmetry.space_group_name_H-M   'P 1'
#
loop_
_entity.id
_entity.type
_entity.pdbx_description
1 polymer ?
#
loop_
_entity_poly.entity_id
_entity_poly.type
_entity_poly.pdbx_seq_one_letter_code
_entity_poly.pdbx_strand_id
1 'polypeptide(L)'
;MGTEMSARERVLKVFKKEPVDRLPIFSGMGNITVQGLEPTRWNFAELHLDAEKMAKIAASTSQMFGFECAVVPFDMGVEAEALGAGVNYYAHRTDIVYPTITKKLADKF
;
A
#
# COMPACT_ATOMS: atom_id res chain seq x y z
N MET A 1 7.10 35.20 -0.14
CA MET A 1 6.33 33.95 -0.27
C MET A 1 7.28 32.81 0.04
N GLY A 2 7.08 32.08 1.14
CA GLY A 2 7.89 30.89 1.41
C GLY A 2 7.65 29.86 0.32
N THR A 3 8.69 29.18 -0.14
CA THR A 3 8.58 28.08 -1.11
C THR A 3 7.73 26.97 -0.50
N GLU A 4 6.68 26.56 -1.20
CA GLU A 4 5.80 25.46 -0.79
C GLU A 4 6.60 24.16 -0.61
N MET A 5 6.38 23.45 0.50
CA MET A 5 7.11 22.20 0.77
C MET A 5 6.65 21.11 -0.20
N SER A 6 7.58 20.22 -0.58
CA SER A 6 7.18 18.99 -1.28
C SER A 6 6.39 18.06 -0.35
N ALA A 7 5.56 17.18 -0.92
CA ALA A 7 4.84 16.13 -0.17
C ALA A 7 5.76 15.33 0.76
N ARG A 8 6.90 14.87 0.21
CA ARG A 8 7.92 14.11 0.96
C ARG A 8 8.51 14.93 2.11
N GLU A 9 8.88 16.18 1.85
CA GLU A 9 9.46 17.05 2.88
C GLU A 9 8.48 17.26 4.04
N ARG A 10 7.21 17.58 3.72
CA ARG A 10 6.15 17.83 4.69
C ARG A 10 5.91 16.63 5.59
N VAL A 11 5.78 15.43 5.02
CA VAL A 11 5.59 14.18 5.78
C VAL A 11 6.78 13.89 6.70
N LEU A 12 8.01 13.99 6.18
CA LEU A 12 9.21 13.72 6.99
C LEU A 12 9.40 14.72 8.14
N LYS A 13 9.04 15.99 7.93
CA LYS A 13 9.06 17.01 8.99
C LYS A 13 8.04 16.73 10.09
N VAL A 14 6.83 16.28 9.74
CA VAL A 14 5.84 15.84 10.74
C VAL A 14 6.39 14.71 11.61
N PHE A 15 7.03 13.69 11.02
CA PHE A 15 7.63 12.61 11.80
C PHE A 15 8.75 13.08 12.73
N LYS A 16 9.49 14.13 12.34
CA LYS A 16 10.53 14.76 13.17
C LYS A 16 9.99 15.80 14.15
N LYS A 17 8.69 16.06 14.16
CA LYS A 17 8.05 17.13 14.94
C LYS A 17 8.61 18.52 14.62
N GLU A 18 8.99 18.74 13.36
CA GLU A 18 9.46 20.03 12.84
C GLU A 18 8.29 20.87 12.30
N PRO A 19 8.42 22.21 12.25
CA PRO A 19 7.41 23.08 11.64
C PRO A 19 7.17 22.74 10.15
N VAL A 20 5.89 22.73 9.75
CA VAL A 20 5.43 22.49 8.38
C VAL A 20 4.56 23.65 7.88
N ASP A 21 4.48 23.82 6.57
CA ASP A 21 3.65 24.84 5.91
C ASP A 21 2.14 24.57 6.05
N ARG A 22 1.75 23.28 6.07
CA ARG A 22 0.42 22.76 6.42
C ARG A 22 0.53 21.31 6.89
N LEU A 23 -0.54 20.78 7.50
CA LEU A 23 -0.59 19.35 7.82
C LEU A 23 -0.63 18.51 6.52
N PRO A 24 0.19 17.45 6.40
CA PRO A 24 0.13 16.54 5.27
C PRO A 24 -1.04 15.57 5.36
N ILE A 25 -1.57 15.15 4.21
CA ILE A 25 -2.54 14.06 4.10
C ILE A 25 -1.81 12.81 3.61
N PHE A 26 -1.58 11.85 4.49
CA PHE A 26 -0.90 10.60 4.17
C PHE A 26 -1.49 9.44 4.98
N SER A 27 -1.09 8.21 4.63
CA SER A 27 -1.45 6.99 5.37
C SER A 27 -0.18 6.22 5.75
N GLY A 28 -0.19 5.60 6.93
CA GLY A 28 0.83 4.62 7.35
C GLY A 28 0.53 3.18 6.91
N MET A 29 -0.66 2.94 6.35
CA MET A 29 -1.10 1.64 5.83
C MET A 29 -1.53 1.77 4.36
N GLY A 30 -1.71 0.65 3.66
CA GLY A 30 -2.23 0.65 2.29
C GLY A 30 -3.51 1.49 2.16
N ASN A 31 -3.51 2.45 1.24
CA ASN A 31 -4.58 3.44 1.09
C ASN A 31 -5.21 3.44 -0.30
N ILE A 32 -4.97 2.40 -1.10
CA ILE A 32 -5.51 2.27 -2.45
C ILE A 32 -7.03 2.22 -2.42
N THR A 33 -7.67 2.61 -3.51
CA THR A 33 -9.14 2.74 -3.58
C THR A 33 -9.70 1.91 -4.74
N VAL A 34 -10.97 1.52 -4.63
CA VAL A 34 -11.67 0.87 -5.75
C VAL A 34 -11.70 1.76 -6.98
N GLN A 35 -11.80 3.09 -6.81
CA GLN A 35 -11.76 4.06 -7.89
C GLN A 35 -10.39 4.12 -8.60
N GLY A 36 -9.30 3.89 -7.86
CA GLY A 36 -7.96 3.76 -8.46
C GLY A 36 -7.74 2.43 -9.17
N LEU A 37 -8.42 1.36 -8.73
CA LEU A 37 -8.28 0.02 -9.30
C LEU A 37 -9.15 -0.20 -10.54
N GLU A 38 -10.42 0.22 -10.50
CA GLU A 38 -11.45 -0.02 -11.54
C GLU A 38 -10.96 0.26 -12.99
N PRO A 39 -10.28 1.39 -13.28
CA PRO A 39 -9.84 1.69 -14.65
C PRO A 39 -8.82 0.70 -15.21
N THR A 40 -8.06 0.02 -14.36
CA THR A 40 -7.00 -0.92 -14.77
C THR A 40 -7.56 -2.28 -15.20
N ARG A 41 -8.78 -2.60 -14.75
CA ARG A 41 -9.41 -3.93 -14.89
C ARG A 41 -8.57 -5.08 -14.30
N TRP A 42 -7.59 -4.78 -13.44
CA TRP A 42 -6.83 -5.80 -12.73
C TRP A 42 -7.62 -6.34 -11.55
N ASN A 43 -7.39 -7.62 -11.26
CA ASN A 43 -7.88 -8.21 -10.03
C ASN A 43 -7.00 -7.75 -8.86
N PHE A 44 -7.61 -7.46 -7.71
CA PHE A 44 -6.89 -7.09 -6.49
C PHE A 44 -5.84 -8.14 -6.09
N ALA A 45 -6.16 -9.43 -6.24
CA ALA A 45 -5.24 -10.53 -5.97
C ALA A 45 -3.93 -10.43 -6.77
N GLU A 46 -3.99 -9.97 -8.03
CA GLU A 46 -2.84 -9.86 -8.92
C GLU A 46 -1.88 -8.75 -8.48
N LEU A 47 -2.36 -7.73 -7.78
CA LEU A 47 -1.56 -6.60 -7.33
C LEU A 47 -0.50 -7.02 -6.31
N HIS A 48 -0.73 -8.13 -5.60
CA HIS A 48 0.20 -8.66 -4.60
C HIS A 48 1.34 -9.47 -5.22
N LEU A 49 1.20 -9.89 -6.48
CA LEU A 49 2.13 -10.81 -7.15
C LEU A 49 2.89 -10.16 -8.31
N ASP A 50 2.58 -8.91 -8.64
CA ASP A 50 3.18 -8.16 -9.75
C ASP A 50 3.64 -6.77 -9.27
N ALA A 51 4.96 -6.56 -9.31
CA ALA A 51 5.59 -5.33 -8.80
C ALA A 51 5.17 -4.08 -9.58
N GLU A 52 4.95 -4.18 -10.90
CA GLU A 52 4.55 -3.05 -11.72
C GLU A 52 3.11 -2.65 -11.44
N LYS A 53 2.21 -3.64 -11.33
CA LYS A 53 0.82 -3.39 -10.94
C LYS A 53 0.74 -2.79 -9.54
N MET A 54 1.51 -3.32 -8.58
CA MET A 54 1.56 -2.81 -7.21
C MET A 54 2.00 -1.34 -7.18
N ALA A 55 3.11 -1.02 -7.86
CA ALA A 55 3.64 0.34 -7.89
C ALA A 55 2.64 1.33 -8.52
N LYS A 56 2.00 0.95 -9.64
CA LYS A 56 1.01 1.78 -10.32
C LYS A 56 -0.20 2.06 -9.45
N ILE A 57 -0.75 1.04 -8.79
CA ILE A 57 -1.92 1.23 -7.93
C ILE A 57 -1.56 1.98 -6.63
N ALA A 58 -0.37 1.78 -6.06
CA ALA A 58 0.09 2.54 -4.89
C ALA A 58 0.17 4.04 -5.18
N ALA A 59 0.57 4.42 -6.40
CA ALA A 59 0.63 5.81 -6.84
C ALA A 59 -0.74 6.44 -7.11
N SER A 60 -1.78 5.63 -7.36
CA SER A 60 -3.10 6.12 -7.79
C SER A 60 -3.72 7.14 -6.83
N THR A 61 -3.57 6.94 -5.52
CA THR A 61 -4.17 7.82 -4.51
C THR A 61 -3.51 9.18 -4.45
N SER A 62 -2.20 9.23 -4.68
CA SER A 62 -1.46 10.49 -4.83
C SER A 62 -1.91 11.23 -6.09
N GLN A 63 -2.03 10.51 -7.22
CA GLN A 63 -2.41 11.07 -8.51
C GLN A 63 -3.87 11.55 -8.57
N MET A 64 -4.80 10.84 -7.92
CA MET A 64 -6.23 11.13 -7.99
C MET A 64 -6.70 12.09 -6.90
N PHE A 65 -6.15 11.96 -5.69
CA PHE A 65 -6.68 12.63 -4.50
C PHE A 65 -5.65 13.52 -3.79
N GLY A 66 -4.42 13.60 -4.31
CA GLY A 66 -3.37 14.41 -3.71
C GLY A 66 -2.81 13.86 -2.40
N PHE A 67 -2.96 12.55 -2.13
CA PHE A 67 -2.27 11.93 -1.00
C PHE A 67 -0.76 12.12 -1.14
N GLU A 68 -0.12 12.43 -0.03
CA GLU A 68 1.30 12.79 0.04
C GLU A 68 2.18 11.57 0.32
N CYS A 69 1.70 10.40 -0.08
CA CYS A 69 2.38 9.12 0.05
C CYS A 69 1.95 8.15 -1.07
N ALA A 70 2.82 7.19 -1.36
CA ALA A 70 2.48 5.92 -1.96
C ALA A 70 2.97 4.83 -0.99
N VAL A 71 2.10 3.90 -0.62
CA VAL A 71 2.40 2.87 0.39
C VAL A 71 2.42 1.51 -0.28
N VAL A 72 3.49 0.74 -0.08
CA VAL A 72 3.61 -0.66 -0.51
C VAL A 72 4.28 -1.49 0.59
N PRO A 73 3.99 -2.79 0.70
CA PRO A 73 2.94 -3.53 0.00
C PRO A 73 1.53 -3.23 0.57
N PHE A 74 0.48 -3.87 0.02
CA PHE A 74 -0.87 -3.86 0.59
C PHE A 74 -1.16 -5.11 1.44
N ASP A 75 -0.11 -5.73 1.98
CA ASP A 75 -0.17 -6.99 2.72
C ASP A 75 0.74 -6.91 3.96
N MET A 76 0.38 -7.65 5.00
CA MET A 76 1.18 -7.82 6.22
C MET A 76 1.78 -9.24 6.33
N GLY A 77 1.52 -10.12 5.35
CA GLY A 77 1.97 -11.50 5.31
C GLY A 77 3.31 -11.74 4.61
N VAL A 78 3.88 -10.74 3.93
CA VAL A 78 5.08 -10.89 3.08
C VAL A 78 6.25 -11.49 3.85
N GLU A 79 6.56 -10.99 5.05
CA GLU A 79 7.66 -11.53 5.85
C GLU A 79 7.38 -12.96 6.33
N ALA A 80 6.13 -13.26 6.70
CA ALA A 80 5.75 -14.61 7.12
C ALA A 80 5.86 -15.61 5.95
N GLU A 81 5.42 -15.22 4.74
CA GLU A 81 5.58 -16.01 3.53
C GLU A 81 7.04 -16.26 3.20
N ALA A 82 7.88 -15.22 3.27
CA ALA A 82 9.32 -15.34 3.03
C ALA A 82 9.99 -16.32 4.01
N LEU A 83 9.47 -16.44 5.23
CA LEU A 83 9.90 -17.41 6.24
C LEU A 83 9.27 -18.81 6.09
N GLY A 84 8.41 -19.01 5.09
CA GLY A 84 7.83 -20.30 4.72
C GLY A 84 6.44 -20.59 5.31
N ALA A 85 5.71 -19.57 5.76
CA ALA A 85 4.28 -19.65 5.98
C ALA A 85 3.55 -19.88 4.64
N GLY A 86 2.39 -20.55 4.69
CA GLY A 86 1.52 -20.65 3.52
C GLY A 86 0.66 -19.39 3.40
N VAL A 87 0.46 -18.90 2.17
CA VAL A 87 -0.41 -17.74 1.87
C VAL A 87 -1.47 -18.11 0.84
N ASN A 88 -2.68 -17.59 1.04
CA ASN A 88 -3.73 -17.59 0.03
C ASN A 88 -4.00 -16.15 -0.43
N TYR A 89 -3.74 -15.89 -1.71
CA TYR A 89 -3.97 -14.61 -2.39
C TYR A 89 -5.37 -14.49 -3.00
N TYR A 90 -6.18 -15.55 -2.95
CA TYR A 90 -7.55 -15.57 -3.46
C TYR A 90 -7.66 -15.23 -4.97
N ALA A 91 -6.76 -15.75 -5.80
CA ALA A 91 -6.73 -15.48 -7.25
C ALA A 91 -8.04 -15.80 -8.03
N HIS A 92 -8.93 -16.61 -7.45
CA HIS A 92 -10.24 -16.96 -8.00
C HIS A 92 -11.37 -16.00 -7.61
N ARG A 93 -11.12 -15.08 -6.66
CA ARG A 93 -12.10 -14.09 -6.19
C ARG A 93 -11.99 -12.82 -7.02
N THR A 94 -13.10 -12.11 -7.20
CA THR A 94 -13.16 -10.84 -7.94
C THR A 94 -13.47 -9.64 -7.03
N ASP A 95 -13.84 -9.90 -5.78
CA ASP A 95 -13.99 -8.90 -4.73
C ASP A 95 -12.65 -8.61 -4.03
N ILE A 96 -12.62 -7.55 -3.23
CA ILE A 96 -11.40 -7.12 -2.51
C ILE A 96 -11.20 -7.99 -1.27
N VAL A 97 -10.34 -8.99 -1.40
CA VAL A 97 -9.95 -9.89 -0.30
C VAL A 97 -8.44 -9.83 -0.13
N TYR A 98 -8.00 -9.45 1.07
CA TYR A 98 -6.57 -9.38 1.41
C TYR A 98 -5.96 -10.78 1.56
N PRO A 99 -4.65 -10.93 1.28
CA PRO A 99 -3.95 -12.19 1.50
C PRO A 99 -4.11 -12.67 2.95
N THR A 100 -4.20 -13.99 3.13
CA THR A 100 -4.29 -14.60 4.46
C THR A 100 -3.29 -15.72 4.63
N ILE A 101 -2.71 -15.81 5.83
CA ILE A 101 -1.83 -16.92 6.21
C ILE A 101 -2.69 -18.19 6.37
N THR A 102 -2.38 -19.21 5.58
CA THR A 102 -3.06 -20.52 5.61
C THR A 102 -2.32 -21.55 6.47
N LYS A 103 -1.01 -21.39 6.64
CA LYS A 103 -0.18 -22.26 7.47
C LYS A 103 0.81 -21.42 8.26
N LYS A 104 0.76 -21.50 9.59
CA LYS A 104 1.70 -20.77 10.46
C LYS A 104 3.05 -21.48 10.44
N LEU A 105 4.12 -20.70 10.56
CA LEU A 105 5.47 -21.25 10.68
C LEU A 105 5.64 -22.08 11.96
N ALA A 106 5.04 -21.62 13.06
CA ALA A 106 5.11 -22.27 14.36
C ALA A 106 4.58 -23.71 14.35
N ASP A 107 3.61 -24.04 13.49
CA ASP A 107 3.01 -25.37 13.40
C ASP A 107 3.94 -26.43 12.77
N LYS A 108 5.14 -26.02 12.31
CA LYS A 108 6.18 -26.94 11.79
C LYS A 108 7.14 -27.44 12.89
N PHE A 109 7.05 -26.91 14.10
CA PHE A 109 7.89 -27.26 15.26
C PHE A 109 7.01 -27.77 16.41
#